data_AF-A0A9P8EHT6-F1
#
_entry.id   AF-A0A9P8EHT6-F1
#
_cell.length_a   1.000
_cell.length_b   1.000
_cell.length_c   1.000
_cell.angle_alpha   90.00
_cell.angle_beta   90.00
_cell.angle_gamma   90.00
#
_symmetry.space_group_name_H-M   'P 1'
#
loop_
_entity.id
_entity.type
_entity.pdbx_description
1 polymer ?
#
loop_
_entity_poly.entity_id
_entity_poly.type
_entity_poly.pdbx_seq_one_letter_code
_entity_poly.pdbx_strand_id
1 'polypeptide(L)'
;FTIAPINEASDNLAGFGSAAGLSANATNWINTYVDGVLKKIAAVDKRIPLQLQDCFKGASYWAPFYDASTNIVFDSHVYYFAAAGTYANYVNPAVCGQAQYIAEETKFPVFIGEWSLQAMYNNTLNVTTRKTLFDTQRYAWQKYVAGGSFWTAVSYSTAAVDGEGTQRDYWSYIDLINQGVITKQTNASYC
;
A
#
# COMPACT_ATOMS: atom_id res chain seq x y z
N PHE A 1 -4.35 1.92 -17.17
CA PHE A 1 -4.18 0.61 -16.52
C PHE A 1 -2.69 0.27 -16.55
N THR A 2 -2.22 -0.49 -15.59
CA THR A 2 -0.83 -0.95 -15.46
C THR A 2 -0.78 -2.47 -15.57
N ILE A 3 0.42 -3.02 -15.76
CA ILE A 3 0.68 -4.46 -15.58
C ILE A 3 1.51 -4.62 -14.30
N ALA A 4 0.95 -5.30 -13.29
CA ALA A 4 1.63 -5.67 -12.05
C ALA A 4 2.01 -7.17 -12.11
N PRO A 5 3.25 -7.53 -12.52
CA PRO A 5 3.58 -8.91 -12.86
C PRO A 5 4.01 -9.75 -11.66
N ILE A 6 4.26 -9.13 -10.51
CA ILE A 6 4.73 -9.78 -9.29
C ILE A 6 4.19 -9.02 -8.07
N ASN A 7 3.89 -9.74 -6.99
CA ASN A 7 3.34 -9.17 -5.76
C ASN A 7 4.10 -9.70 -4.54
N GLU A 8 4.56 -8.78 -3.67
CA GLU A 8 5.18 -9.07 -2.36
C GLU A 8 6.17 -10.24 -2.38
N ALA A 9 7.09 -10.24 -3.35
CA ALA A 9 8.05 -11.33 -3.47
C ALA A 9 8.97 -11.40 -2.25
N SER A 10 9.21 -12.61 -1.77
CA SER A 10 10.07 -12.87 -0.61
C SER A 10 10.72 -14.24 -0.74
N ASP A 11 12.04 -14.28 -0.56
CA ASP A 11 12.81 -15.52 -0.43
C ASP A 11 13.20 -15.81 1.04
N ASN A 12 12.77 -14.95 1.96
CA ASN A 12 12.95 -15.10 3.40
C ASN A 12 11.66 -14.78 4.17
N LEU A 13 10.79 -15.78 4.34
CA LEU A 13 9.49 -15.60 4.98
C LEU A 13 9.55 -15.09 6.43
N ALA A 14 10.64 -15.38 7.17
CA ALA A 14 10.81 -14.87 8.53
C ALA A 14 10.94 -13.33 8.59
N GLY A 15 11.33 -12.71 7.48
CA GLY A 15 11.43 -11.25 7.34
C GLY A 15 10.30 -10.62 6.53
N PHE A 16 9.24 -11.37 6.19
CA PHE A 16 8.13 -10.88 5.38
C PHE A 16 7.49 -9.63 5.97
N GLY A 17 7.04 -8.70 5.11
CA GLY A 17 6.55 -7.39 5.55
C GLY A 17 7.64 -6.39 5.91
N SER A 18 8.91 -6.72 5.66
CA SER A 18 10.05 -5.84 5.90
C SER A 18 11.14 -6.02 4.84
N ALA A 19 12.10 -5.10 4.81
CA ALA A 19 13.28 -5.22 3.97
C ALA A 19 14.08 -6.52 4.20
N ALA A 20 13.95 -7.19 5.35
CA ALA A 20 14.62 -8.46 5.61
C ALA A 20 14.03 -9.66 4.84
N GLY A 21 12.83 -9.49 4.25
CA GLY A 21 12.13 -10.53 3.52
C GLY A 21 12.70 -10.84 2.13
N LEU A 22 13.61 -10.00 1.61
CA LEU A 22 14.14 -10.13 0.26
C LEU A 22 15.67 -10.01 0.25
N SER A 23 16.35 -11.07 -0.19
CA SER A 23 17.80 -11.10 -0.38
C SER A 23 18.25 -10.37 -1.65
N ALA A 24 19.55 -10.07 -1.75
CA ALA A 24 20.13 -9.51 -2.97
C ALA A 24 19.99 -10.46 -4.19
N ASN A 25 20.02 -11.78 -3.98
CA ASN A 25 19.84 -12.75 -5.07
C ASN A 25 18.42 -12.69 -5.62
N ALA A 26 17.43 -12.59 -4.74
CA ALA A 26 16.03 -12.41 -5.13
C ALA A 26 15.81 -11.06 -5.82
N THR A 27 16.41 -9.97 -5.33
CA THR A 27 16.42 -8.66 -6.02
C THR A 27 16.94 -8.78 -7.46
N ASN A 28 18.09 -9.44 -7.67
CA ASN A 28 18.67 -9.61 -9.01
C ASN A 28 17.77 -10.43 -9.94
N TRP A 29 17.14 -11.46 -9.40
CA TRP A 29 16.17 -12.27 -10.14
C TRP A 29 14.94 -11.45 -10.55
N ILE A 30 14.41 -10.64 -9.62
CA ILE A 30 13.27 -9.73 -9.89
C ILE A 30 13.63 -8.71 -10.97
N ASN A 31 14.80 -8.05 -10.90
CA ASN A 31 15.22 -7.12 -11.94
C ASN A 31 15.32 -7.81 -13.31
N THR A 32 15.88 -9.02 -13.36
CA THR A 32 15.93 -9.81 -14.61
C THR A 32 14.53 -10.13 -15.15
N TYR A 33 13.61 -10.49 -14.27
CA TYR A 33 12.22 -10.76 -14.62
C TYR A 33 11.51 -9.50 -15.14
N VAL A 34 11.63 -8.39 -14.41
CA VAL A 34 11.02 -7.08 -14.75
C VAL A 34 11.55 -6.57 -16.09
N ASP A 35 12.86 -6.67 -16.36
CA ASP A 35 13.44 -6.33 -17.66
C ASP A 35 12.81 -7.14 -18.80
N GLY A 36 12.57 -8.43 -18.58
CA GLY A 36 11.86 -9.28 -19.52
C GLY A 36 10.42 -8.83 -19.75
N VAL A 37 9.70 -8.44 -18.71
CA VAL A 37 8.33 -7.93 -18.80
C VAL A 37 8.29 -6.58 -19.53
N LEU A 38 9.18 -5.64 -19.22
CA LEU A 38 9.28 -4.35 -19.90
C LEU A 38 9.51 -4.54 -21.41
N LYS A 39 10.40 -5.46 -21.80
CA LYS A 39 10.63 -5.80 -23.22
C LYS A 39 9.36 -6.34 -23.89
N LYS A 40 8.60 -7.20 -23.20
CA LYS A 40 7.33 -7.73 -23.71
C LYS A 40 6.26 -6.64 -23.84
N ILE A 41 6.13 -5.77 -22.83
CA ILE A 41 5.23 -4.62 -22.88
C ILE A 41 5.59 -3.72 -24.06
N ALA A 42 6.86 -3.35 -24.21
CA ALA A 42 7.33 -2.48 -25.27
C ALA A 42 7.10 -3.06 -26.68
N ALA A 43 7.17 -4.39 -26.83
CA ALA A 43 6.87 -5.07 -28.08
C ALA A 43 5.38 -5.02 -28.47
N VAL A 44 4.48 -4.82 -27.49
CA VAL A 44 3.02 -4.75 -27.72
C VAL A 44 2.54 -3.29 -27.73
N ASP A 45 2.76 -2.56 -26.63
CA ASP A 45 2.42 -1.15 -26.49
C ASP A 45 3.23 -0.50 -25.34
N LYS A 46 4.25 0.29 -25.69
CA LYS A 46 5.12 0.99 -24.73
C LYS A 46 4.40 2.01 -23.83
N ARG A 47 3.16 2.38 -24.14
CA ARG A 47 2.37 3.32 -23.32
C ARG A 47 1.85 2.65 -22.04
N ILE A 48 1.76 1.33 -22.01
CA ILE A 48 1.31 0.58 -20.83
C ILE A 48 2.44 0.62 -19.78
N PRO A 49 2.20 1.17 -18.58
CA PRO A 49 3.22 1.16 -17.53
C PRO A 49 3.31 -0.21 -16.86
N LEU A 50 4.51 -0.56 -16.41
CA LEU A 50 4.69 -1.64 -15.44
C LEU A 50 4.51 -1.08 -14.02
N GLN A 51 3.78 -1.80 -13.18
CA GLN A 51 3.66 -1.53 -11.77
C GLN A 51 4.53 -2.51 -10.99
N LEU A 52 5.58 -2.01 -10.34
CA LEU A 52 6.54 -2.83 -9.61
C LEU A 52 6.27 -2.73 -8.12
N GLN A 53 5.81 -3.82 -7.52
CA GLN A 53 5.62 -3.93 -6.08
C GLN A 53 6.98 -3.94 -5.36
N ASP A 54 7.13 -3.08 -4.36
CA ASP A 54 8.43 -2.73 -3.76
C ASP A 54 9.02 -3.79 -2.81
N CYS A 55 8.32 -4.89 -2.56
CA CYS A 55 8.69 -5.99 -1.69
C CYS A 55 9.17 -5.51 -0.31
N PHE A 56 8.57 -4.43 0.22
CA PHE A 56 8.90 -3.80 1.49
C PHE A 56 10.33 -3.24 1.59
N LYS A 57 11.00 -3.03 0.44
CA LYS A 57 12.30 -2.35 0.36
C LYS A 57 12.17 -0.84 0.19
N GLY A 58 10.98 -0.34 -0.15
CA GLY A 58 10.73 1.05 -0.51
C GLY A 58 11.13 1.38 -1.95
N ALA A 59 10.54 2.44 -2.51
CA ALA A 59 10.75 2.81 -3.90
C ALA A 59 12.19 3.30 -4.17
N SER A 60 12.80 3.92 -3.16
CA SER A 60 14.18 4.42 -3.18
C SER A 60 15.22 3.30 -3.40
N TYR A 61 14.95 2.08 -2.92
CA TYR A 61 15.82 0.93 -3.12
C TYR A 61 15.83 0.47 -4.58
N TRP A 62 14.68 0.48 -5.24
CA TRP A 62 14.52 -0.02 -6.60
C TRP A 62 14.88 1.01 -7.68
N ALA A 63 14.67 2.30 -7.38
CA ALA A 63 14.85 3.40 -8.35
C ALA A 63 16.22 3.44 -9.06
N PRO A 64 17.36 3.08 -8.42
CA PRO A 64 18.67 3.06 -9.08
C PRO A 64 18.81 1.99 -10.17
N PHE A 65 17.99 0.94 -10.18
CA PHE A 65 18.07 -0.12 -11.20
C PHE A 65 17.43 0.28 -12.54
N TYR A 66 16.67 1.39 -12.56
CA TYR A 66 15.89 1.79 -13.73
C TYR A 66 16.23 3.22 -14.17
N ASP A 67 16.34 3.42 -15.49
CA ASP A 67 16.47 4.74 -16.09
C ASP A 67 15.21 5.57 -15.84
N ALA A 68 15.36 6.89 -15.66
CA ALA A 68 14.23 7.79 -15.39
C ALA A 68 13.17 7.81 -16.50
N SER A 69 13.52 7.38 -17.71
CA SER A 69 12.61 7.25 -18.86
C SER A 69 11.82 5.93 -18.89
N THR A 70 12.13 4.99 -18.00
CA THR A 70 11.42 3.71 -17.90
C THR A 70 9.98 3.96 -17.46
N ASN A 71 9.01 3.41 -18.20
CA ASN A 71 7.58 3.59 -17.90
C ASN A 71 7.14 2.68 -16.74
N ILE A 72 7.58 3.02 -15.52
CA ILE A 72 7.32 2.30 -14.28
C ILE A 72 6.60 3.22 -13.28
N VAL A 73 5.66 2.63 -12.53
CA VAL A 73 5.14 3.15 -11.27
C VAL A 73 5.50 2.15 -10.17
N PHE A 74 5.96 2.63 -9.01
CA PHE A 74 6.17 1.76 -7.86
C PHE A 74 4.87 1.54 -7.10
N ASP A 75 4.72 0.33 -6.59
CA ASP A 75 3.59 -0.09 -5.79
C ASP A 75 4.04 -0.41 -4.36
N SER A 76 3.59 0.41 -3.42
CA SER A 76 3.90 0.25 -2.00
C SER A 76 2.66 -0.21 -1.25
N HIS A 77 2.83 -1.21 -0.39
CA HIS A 77 1.75 -1.72 0.46
C HIS A 77 1.93 -1.17 1.86
N VAL A 78 0.92 -0.47 2.37
CA VAL A 78 0.99 0.23 3.65
C VAL A 78 -0.06 -0.33 4.60
N TYR A 79 0.42 -1.01 5.63
CA TYR A 79 -0.42 -1.66 6.62
C TYR A 79 0.04 -1.34 8.04
N TYR A 80 -0.90 -0.92 8.88
CA TYR A 80 -0.60 -0.60 10.27
C TYR A 80 -0.78 -1.79 11.21
N PHE A 81 -1.55 -2.81 10.84
CA PHE A 81 -1.75 -4.01 11.67
C PHE A 81 -0.48 -4.85 11.90
N ALA A 82 0.47 -4.79 10.96
CA ALA A 82 1.72 -5.54 11.01
C ALA A 82 2.93 -4.68 11.45
N ALA A 83 2.75 -3.37 11.57
CA ALA A 83 3.80 -2.45 12.01
C ALA A 83 3.87 -2.43 13.53
N ALA A 84 5.07 -2.62 14.09
CA ALA A 84 5.27 -2.67 15.53
C ALA A 84 4.81 -1.37 16.21
N GLY A 85 3.86 -1.49 17.14
CA GLY A 85 3.48 -0.41 18.05
C GLY A 85 2.46 0.60 17.53
N THR A 86 1.68 0.27 16.50
CA THR A 86 0.60 1.16 16.04
C THR A 86 -0.69 0.96 16.83
N TYR A 87 -1.33 2.08 17.19
CA TYR A 87 -2.59 2.10 17.93
C TYR A 87 -3.61 2.88 17.12
N ALA A 88 -4.83 2.36 16.95
CA ALA A 88 -5.82 2.94 16.04
C ALA A 88 -6.06 4.45 16.23
N ASN A 89 -6.03 4.94 17.48
CA ASN A 89 -6.24 6.35 17.82
C ASN A 89 -5.04 7.27 17.48
N TYR A 90 -3.87 6.72 17.16
CA TYR A 90 -2.62 7.45 16.94
C TYR A 90 -1.99 7.20 15.56
N VAL A 91 -2.68 6.49 14.66
CA VAL A 91 -2.16 6.17 13.31
C VAL A 91 -2.17 7.37 12.36
N ASN A 92 -3.11 8.31 12.51
CA ASN A 92 -3.28 9.41 11.54
C ASN A 92 -2.02 10.28 11.30
N PRO A 93 -1.26 10.72 12.32
CA PRO A 93 0.00 11.43 12.08
C PRO A 93 1.02 10.60 11.27
N ALA A 94 1.10 9.30 11.55
CA ALA A 94 2.02 8.39 10.85
C ALA A 94 1.64 8.25 9.37
N VAL A 95 0.33 8.18 9.05
CA VAL A 95 -0.16 8.18 7.67
C VAL A 95 0.33 9.42 6.91
N CYS A 96 0.13 10.61 7.47
CA CYS A 96 0.52 11.86 6.80
C CYS A 96 2.04 11.92 6.54
N GLY A 97 2.84 11.62 7.57
CA GLY A 97 4.30 11.64 7.46
C GLY A 97 4.84 10.57 6.50
N GLN A 98 4.26 9.36 6.53
CA GLN A 98 4.65 8.28 5.63
C GLN A 98 4.32 8.62 4.17
N ALA A 99 3.15 9.20 3.88
CA ALA A 99 2.80 9.61 2.53
C ALA A 99 3.76 10.69 1.99
N GLN A 100 4.14 11.66 2.82
CA GLN A 100 5.13 12.68 2.46
C GLN A 100 6.50 12.06 2.19
N TYR A 101 6.95 11.15 3.06
CA TYR A 101 8.22 10.45 2.87
C TYR A 101 8.25 9.67 1.56
N ILE A 102 7.23 8.84 1.30
CA ILE A 102 7.11 8.03 0.08
C ILE A 102 7.15 8.91 -1.19
N ALA A 103 6.52 10.09 -1.14
CA ALA A 103 6.51 11.03 -2.26
C ALA A 103 7.90 11.55 -2.66
N GLU A 104 8.85 11.55 -1.72
CA GLU A 104 10.20 12.06 -1.91
C GLU A 104 11.25 10.96 -2.13
N GLU A 105 10.87 9.68 -1.98
CA GLU A 105 11.81 8.55 -2.04
C GLU A 105 12.44 8.34 -3.41
N THR A 106 11.78 8.77 -4.47
CA THR A 106 12.14 8.33 -5.83
C THR A 106 11.76 9.34 -6.90
N LYS A 107 12.38 9.16 -8.07
CA LYS A 107 12.09 9.91 -9.30
C LYS A 107 10.86 9.40 -10.05
N PHE A 108 10.32 8.23 -9.66
CA PHE A 108 9.18 7.61 -10.30
C PHE A 108 7.89 7.87 -9.51
N PRO A 109 6.71 7.83 -10.15
CA PRO A 109 5.45 7.83 -9.41
C PRO A 109 5.39 6.62 -8.46
N VAL A 110 4.80 6.83 -7.29
CA VAL A 110 4.44 5.76 -6.35
C VAL A 110 2.92 5.72 -6.20
N PHE A 111 2.34 4.53 -6.20
CA PHE A 111 0.93 4.27 -5.94
C PHE A 111 0.83 3.34 -4.73
N ILE A 112 -0.10 3.60 -3.81
CA ILE A 112 -0.31 2.71 -2.66
C ILE A 112 -1.27 1.60 -3.08
N GLY A 113 -0.75 0.49 -3.62
CA GLY A 113 -1.59 -0.59 -4.17
C GLY A 113 -2.40 -1.33 -3.11
N GLU A 114 -1.95 -1.34 -1.87
CA GLU A 114 -2.69 -1.97 -0.77
C GLU A 114 -2.61 -1.17 0.52
N TRP A 115 -3.77 -1.00 1.17
CA TRP A 115 -3.92 -0.45 2.51
C TRP A 115 -5.29 -0.82 3.10
N SER A 116 -5.42 -0.81 4.44
CA SER A 116 -6.68 -1.08 5.14
C SER A 116 -6.82 -0.23 6.42
N LEU A 117 -7.88 -0.43 7.21
CA LEU A 117 -8.12 0.34 8.44
C LEU A 117 -7.60 -0.32 9.72
N GLN A 118 -7.16 -1.58 9.67
CA GLN A 118 -6.73 -2.27 10.88
C GLN A 118 -5.37 -1.73 11.37
N ALA A 119 -5.31 -1.38 12.65
CA ALA A 119 -4.08 -1.10 13.38
C ALA A 119 -3.66 -2.30 14.23
N MET A 120 -2.44 -2.28 14.77
CA MET A 120 -1.94 -3.39 15.59
C MET A 120 -2.71 -3.50 16.91
N TYR A 121 -3.02 -2.37 17.54
CA TYR A 121 -3.69 -2.33 18.85
C TYR A 121 -4.88 -1.37 18.92
N ASN A 122 -5.78 -1.65 19.86
CA ASN A 122 -6.92 -0.83 20.27
C ASN A 122 -7.83 -0.41 19.10
N ASN A 123 -8.13 -1.33 18.19
CA ASN A 123 -9.10 -1.08 17.13
C ASN A 123 -10.49 -0.81 17.76
N THR A 124 -11.25 0.09 17.14
CA THR A 124 -12.62 0.43 17.59
C THR A 124 -13.61 0.40 16.43
N LEU A 125 -14.85 -0.02 16.71
CA LEU A 125 -15.97 0.02 15.78
C LEU A 125 -16.61 1.41 15.68
N ASN A 126 -16.14 2.39 16.47
CA ASN A 126 -16.57 3.78 16.37
C ASN A 126 -16.45 4.28 14.91
N VAL A 127 -17.60 4.63 14.32
CA VAL A 127 -17.69 5.02 12.91
C VAL A 127 -16.87 6.29 12.66
N THR A 128 -16.91 7.27 13.55
CA THR A 128 -16.15 8.52 13.42
C THR A 128 -14.65 8.26 13.40
N THR A 129 -14.13 7.45 14.33
CA THR A 129 -12.69 7.11 14.37
C THR A 129 -12.23 6.41 13.09
N ARG A 130 -12.95 5.37 12.66
CA ARG A 130 -12.64 4.65 11.42
C ARG A 130 -12.77 5.55 10.20
N LYS A 131 -13.76 6.46 10.20
CA LYS A 131 -13.96 7.44 9.13
C LYS A 131 -12.78 8.40 9.05
N THR A 132 -12.34 8.96 10.17
CA THR A 132 -11.17 9.84 10.21
C THR A 132 -9.93 9.13 9.67
N LEU A 133 -9.70 7.87 10.05
CA LEU A 133 -8.57 7.09 9.55
C LEU A 133 -8.67 6.85 8.03
N PHE A 134 -9.84 6.42 7.54
CA PHE A 134 -10.06 6.22 6.11
C PHE A 134 -9.86 7.50 5.31
N ASP A 135 -10.47 8.60 5.76
CA ASP A 135 -10.42 9.89 5.10
C ASP A 135 -9.00 10.46 5.08
N THR A 136 -8.24 10.26 6.16
CA THR A 136 -6.82 10.64 6.27
C THR A 136 -5.96 9.85 5.29
N GLN A 137 -6.09 8.52 5.25
CA GLN A 137 -5.37 7.67 4.30
C GLN A 137 -5.71 8.05 2.86
N ARG A 138 -7.01 8.09 2.51
CA ARG A 138 -7.46 8.49 1.16
C ARG A 138 -6.92 9.86 0.76
N TYR A 139 -6.93 10.85 1.66
CA TYR A 139 -6.41 12.18 1.39
C TYR A 139 -4.90 12.16 1.18
N ALA A 140 -4.14 11.54 2.09
CA ALA A 140 -2.69 11.50 2.05
C ALA A 140 -2.20 10.82 0.76
N TRP A 141 -2.82 9.69 0.38
CA TRP A 141 -2.47 8.96 -0.84
C TRP A 141 -2.76 9.76 -2.10
N GLN A 142 -3.86 10.54 -2.14
CA GLN A 142 -4.17 11.39 -3.30
C GLN A 142 -3.35 12.69 -3.36
N LYS A 143 -2.94 13.21 -2.20
CA LYS A 143 -2.22 14.48 -2.14
C LYS A 143 -0.74 14.34 -2.43
N TYR A 144 -0.10 13.32 -1.84
CA TYR A 144 1.36 13.20 -1.84
C TYR A 144 1.87 12.21 -2.88
N VAL A 145 1.10 11.17 -3.20
CA VAL A 145 1.50 10.13 -4.17
C VAL A 145 0.42 9.98 -5.26
N ALA A 146 0.52 8.97 -6.12
CA ALA A 146 -0.37 8.80 -7.27
C ALA A 146 -1.78 8.25 -6.92
N GLY A 147 -2.15 8.23 -5.63
CA GLY A 147 -3.36 7.59 -5.12
C GLY A 147 -3.10 6.25 -4.43
N GLY A 148 -4.17 5.50 -4.18
CA GLY A 148 -4.07 4.15 -3.63
C GLY A 148 -5.36 3.34 -3.73
N SER A 149 -5.24 2.03 -3.58
CA SER A 149 -6.35 1.07 -3.60
C SER A 149 -6.50 0.35 -2.26
N PHE A 150 -7.73 0.37 -1.75
CA PHE A 150 -8.06 -0.28 -0.49
C PHE A 150 -8.10 -1.80 -0.66
N TRP A 151 -7.48 -2.52 0.26
CA TRP A 151 -7.60 -3.96 0.38
C TRP A 151 -8.68 -4.31 1.42
N THR A 152 -9.83 -4.87 1.03
CA THR A 152 -10.27 -5.27 -0.32
C THR A 152 -11.74 -4.86 -0.54
N ALA A 153 -12.29 -5.09 -1.73
CA ALA A 153 -13.68 -4.79 -2.03
C ALA A 153 -14.64 -5.46 -1.02
N VAL A 154 -14.46 -6.75 -0.78
CA VAL A 154 -15.26 -7.54 0.16
C VAL A 154 -14.36 -8.52 0.91
N SER A 155 -14.52 -8.59 2.23
CA SER A 155 -13.90 -9.61 3.09
C SER A 155 -14.97 -10.28 3.95
N TYR A 156 -14.82 -11.58 4.16
CA TYR A 156 -15.67 -12.36 5.07
C TYR A 156 -14.90 -12.89 6.29
N SER A 157 -13.67 -12.40 6.50
CA SER A 157 -12.82 -12.87 7.59
C SER A 157 -13.44 -12.57 8.96
N THR A 158 -13.59 -13.60 9.78
CA THR A 158 -14.07 -13.52 11.17
C THR A 158 -12.94 -13.53 12.19
N ALA A 159 -11.68 -13.42 11.74
CA ALA A 159 -10.55 -13.35 12.64
C ALA A 159 -10.69 -12.13 13.56
N ALA A 160 -10.55 -12.33 14.86
CA ALA A 160 -10.57 -11.25 15.84
C ALA A 160 -9.40 -10.30 15.60
N VAL A 161 -9.62 -9.02 15.84
CA VAL A 161 -8.56 -8.00 15.91
C VAL A 161 -8.30 -7.63 17.36
N ASP A 162 -7.16 -7.01 17.64
CA ASP A 162 -6.96 -6.39 18.95
C ASP A 162 -7.90 -5.18 19.11
N GLY A 163 -8.71 -5.19 20.16
CA GLY A 163 -9.78 -4.21 20.37
C GLY A 163 -11.16 -4.77 20.01
N GLU A 164 -11.93 -4.01 19.23
CA GLU A 164 -13.33 -4.30 18.93
C GLU A 164 -13.50 -4.97 17.55
N GLY A 165 -14.33 -6.02 17.46
CA GLY A 165 -14.76 -6.59 16.18
C GLY A 165 -13.81 -7.61 15.53
N THR A 166 -13.92 -7.74 14.21
CA THR A 166 -13.20 -8.72 13.39
C THR A 166 -12.55 -8.06 12.18
N GLN A 167 -11.68 -8.77 11.47
CA GLN A 167 -11.08 -8.26 10.24
C GLN A 167 -12.12 -7.77 9.23
N ARG A 168 -13.27 -8.42 9.08
CA ARG A 168 -14.33 -7.93 8.19
C ARG A 168 -14.71 -6.46 8.45
N ASP A 169 -14.72 -6.03 9.71
CA ASP A 169 -15.09 -4.67 10.13
C ASP A 169 -14.08 -3.58 9.73
N TYR A 170 -12.87 -3.97 9.30
CA TYR A 170 -11.76 -3.07 8.95
C TYR A 170 -11.21 -3.28 7.53
N TRP A 171 -11.61 -4.35 6.84
CA TRP A 171 -11.02 -4.80 5.58
C TRP A 171 -12.03 -4.97 4.43
N SER A 172 -13.33 -4.84 4.70
CA SER A 172 -14.38 -4.97 3.68
C SER A 172 -14.86 -3.60 3.24
N TYR A 173 -14.39 -3.10 2.10
CA TYR A 173 -14.72 -1.75 1.60
C TYR A 173 -16.23 -1.53 1.46
N ILE A 174 -16.96 -2.53 0.95
CA ILE A 174 -18.42 -2.46 0.80
C ILE A 174 -19.13 -2.37 2.16
N ASP A 175 -18.69 -3.14 3.16
CA ASP A 175 -19.29 -3.04 4.50
C ASP A 175 -19.00 -1.67 5.13
N LEU A 176 -17.80 -1.12 4.93
CA LEU A 176 -17.43 0.22 5.41
C LEU A 176 -18.25 1.34 4.75
N ILE A 177 -18.63 1.20 3.48
CA ILE A 177 -19.61 2.09 2.83
C ILE A 177 -20.97 1.97 3.54
N ASN A 178 -21.47 0.75 3.73
CA ASN A 178 -22.78 0.49 4.33
C ASN A 178 -22.85 1.01 5.78
N GLN A 179 -21.74 0.99 6.51
CA GLN A 179 -21.63 1.50 7.87
C GLN A 179 -21.42 3.03 7.95
N GLY A 180 -21.30 3.72 6.82
CA GLY A 180 -21.08 5.17 6.77
C GLY A 180 -19.66 5.62 7.12
N VAL A 181 -18.71 4.69 7.22
CA VAL A 181 -17.28 5.01 7.40
C VAL A 181 -16.73 5.63 6.12
N ILE A 182 -17.02 5.00 4.98
CA ILE A 182 -16.59 5.48 3.66
C ILE A 182 -17.71 6.29 3.02
N THR A 183 -17.39 7.52 2.65
CA THR A 183 -18.30 8.44 1.96
C THR A 183 -17.77 8.80 0.58
N LYS A 184 -18.65 9.28 -0.32
CA LYS A 184 -18.30 9.66 -1.70
C LYS A 184 -17.13 10.66 -1.78
N GLN A 185 -17.01 11.55 -0.81
CA GLN A 185 -15.97 12.59 -0.76
C GLN A 185 -15.29 12.58 0.61
N THR A 186 -13.99 12.93 0.63
CA THR A 186 -13.26 13.33 1.84
C THR A 186 -13.50 14.83 2.02
N ASN A 187 -14.18 15.23 3.08
CA ASN A 187 -14.43 16.65 3.37
C ASN A 187 -13.54 17.18 4.50
N ALA A 188 -12.90 16.29 5.25
CA ALA A 188 -11.93 16.59 6.29
C ALA A 188 -10.94 15.42 6.38
N SER A 189 -9.69 15.72 6.72
CA SER A 189 -8.64 14.74 6.99
C SER A 189 -7.82 15.25 8.18
N TYR A 190 -7.07 14.36 8.82
CA TYR A 190 -6.11 14.76 9.86
C TYR A 190 -4.94 15.56 9.26
N CYS A 191 -4.49 15.17 8.06
CA CYS A 191 -3.71 16.04 7.18
C CYS A 191 -4.64 17.03 6.45
#